data_AF-A0A6H1RD03-F1
#
_entry.id   AF-A0A6H1RD03-F1
#
_cell.length_a   1.000
_cell.length_b   1.000
_cell.length_c   1.000
_cell.angle_alpha   90.00
_cell.angle_beta   90.00
_cell.angle_gamma   90.00
#
_symmetry.space_group_name_H-M   'P 1'
#
loop_
_entity.id
_entity.type
_entity.pdbx_description
1 polymer ?
#
loop_
_entity_poly.entity_id
_entity_poly.type
_entity_poly.pdbx_seq_one_letter_code
_entity_poly.pdbx_strand_id
1 'polypeptide(L)'
;MEISTVLKQLEESATVTFQSTPHLAGKTRRAATKIDAKRAEAGKQPHERKFNLAPVPETRQLRGMSLSPWELLHTLARATALAGHGSSRALAQHWKCLRYVTALQSNRQQRMELAADGKDPKFHRKAVQARDLGIAFGLATAQRIMCQRHPDYRFDIVDADLALEAGWALRGSGSSAYEHTRLRPNYFLVGRKLGAPFRIASVDCKGSHGRVEAQYEQLAKSAAHMETVVLGDVDAGGAPPPSLMLATAVAAKGGIEVRLLDPAGDGVLTVPSKPTPDLTGPIEELNLVPLIPFTNSDGRQTSRPGFALPVERWEWFSRVLARTTAAGLLTFAGDRDAARSLLTKRQQYRLGSGHSHASSGMQFDTGITLGGLSFVGTDHVFRLSGQRVEVFSGLFKHMHSRLVNQELDDHEAELPAALATWKRRKAVAIKDWGGLVHMDSTGALLAIRAQGSGRQQLY
;
A
#
# COMPACT_ATOMS: atom_id res chain seq x y z
N MET A 1 21.43 6.48 -21.05
CA MET A 1 20.12 6.93 -21.61
C MET A 1 19.95 8.40 -21.23
N GLU A 2 19.69 9.30 -22.18
CA GLU A 2 19.48 10.74 -21.87
C GLU A 2 18.32 10.95 -20.87
N ILE A 3 18.42 11.97 -20.01
CA ILE A 3 17.41 12.22 -18.97
C ILE A 3 16.03 12.51 -19.56
N SER A 4 15.98 13.22 -20.68
CA SER A 4 14.74 13.56 -21.38
C SER A 4 14.00 12.31 -21.84
N THR A 5 14.73 11.29 -22.28
CA THR A 5 14.19 9.98 -22.64
C THR A 5 13.64 9.26 -21.41
N VAL A 6 14.35 9.29 -20.27
CA VAL A 6 13.85 8.65 -19.04
C VAL A 6 12.59 9.34 -18.52
N LEU A 7 12.57 10.68 -18.50
CA LEU A 7 11.39 11.44 -18.09
C LEU A 7 10.20 11.15 -19.01
N LYS A 8 10.41 11.10 -20.33
CA LYS A 8 9.35 10.72 -21.28
C LYS A 8 8.83 9.30 -21.02
N GLN A 9 9.73 8.35 -20.76
CA GLN A 9 9.38 6.96 -20.45
C GLN A 9 8.60 6.84 -19.13
N LEU A 10 8.94 7.65 -18.13
CA LEU A 10 8.22 7.71 -16.85
C LEU A 10 6.82 8.32 -16.97
N GLU A 11 6.60 9.20 -17.95
CA GLU A 11 5.31 9.83 -18.24
C GLU A 11 4.39 8.94 -19.08
N GLU A 12 4.98 8.17 -20.01
CA GLU A 12 4.23 7.37 -20.97
C GLU A 12 3.35 6.33 -20.27
N SER A 13 2.04 6.54 -20.37
CA SER A 13 1.06 5.60 -19.83
C SER A 13 1.07 4.31 -20.65
N ALA A 14 1.14 3.17 -19.97
CA ALA A 14 1.09 1.86 -20.61
C ALA A 14 0.06 0.95 -19.94
N THR A 15 -0.43 -0.03 -20.70
CA THR A 15 -1.48 -0.94 -20.26
C THR A 15 -0.89 -2.08 -19.43
N VAL A 16 -1.47 -2.33 -18.27
CA VAL A 16 -1.29 -3.55 -17.47
C VAL A 16 -2.54 -4.40 -17.61
N THR A 17 -2.38 -5.64 -18.08
CA THR A 17 -3.50 -6.55 -18.28
C THR A 17 -3.84 -7.30 -17.02
N PHE A 18 -5.14 -7.53 -16.82
CA PHE A 18 -5.66 -8.29 -15.69
C PHE A 18 -6.08 -9.69 -16.15
N GLN A 19 -5.73 -10.70 -15.35
CA GLN A 19 -6.24 -12.06 -15.51
C GLN A 19 -6.98 -12.46 -14.26
N SER A 20 -8.30 -12.50 -14.36
CA SER A 20 -9.20 -12.98 -13.31
C SER A 20 -10.23 -13.89 -13.95
N THR A 21 -10.07 -15.19 -13.78
CA THR A 21 -10.91 -16.20 -14.46
C THR A 21 -11.29 -17.34 -13.53
N PRO A 22 -12.40 -18.06 -13.80
CA PRO A 22 -12.73 -19.29 -13.08
C PRO A 22 -11.60 -20.33 -13.16
N HIS A 23 -10.84 -20.36 -14.26
CA HIS A 23 -9.67 -21.22 -14.42
C HIS A 23 -8.57 -20.89 -13.40
N LEU A 24 -8.25 -19.59 -13.23
CA LEU A 24 -7.29 -19.13 -12.22
C LEU A 24 -7.73 -19.55 -10.81
N ALA A 25 -9.00 -19.37 -10.48
CA ALA A 25 -9.56 -19.78 -9.20
C ALA A 25 -9.43 -21.30 -8.98
N GLY A 26 -9.76 -22.11 -10.00
CA GLY A 26 -9.62 -23.56 -9.97
C GLY A 26 -8.16 -24.03 -9.79
N LYS A 27 -7.21 -23.41 -10.49
CA LYS A 27 -5.78 -23.72 -10.34
C LYS A 27 -5.25 -23.33 -8.96
N THR A 28 -5.72 -22.21 -8.42
CA THR A 28 -5.36 -21.75 -7.08
C THR A 28 -5.86 -22.71 -6.00
N ARG A 29 -7.12 -23.19 -6.10
CA ARG A 29 -7.65 -24.22 -5.19
C ARG A 29 -6.82 -25.51 -5.23
N ARG A 30 -6.45 -26.00 -6.42
CA ARG A 30 -5.59 -27.18 -6.54
C ARG A 30 -4.21 -26.97 -5.92
N ALA A 31 -3.63 -25.77 -6.07
CA ALA A 31 -2.37 -25.42 -5.42
C ALA A 31 -2.52 -25.41 -3.89
N ALA A 32 -3.63 -24.91 -3.35
CA ALA A 32 -3.92 -24.95 -1.91
C ALA A 32 -3.97 -26.39 -1.38
N THR A 33 -4.71 -27.29 -2.04
CA THR A 33 -4.77 -28.71 -1.66
C THR A 33 -3.37 -29.36 -1.64
N LYS A 34 -2.53 -29.05 -2.63
CA LYS A 34 -1.14 -29.55 -2.66
C LYS A 34 -0.28 -29.00 -1.52
N ILE A 35 -0.47 -27.73 -1.14
CA ILE A 35 0.22 -27.13 0.01
C ILE A 35 -0.23 -27.83 1.30
N ASP A 36 -1.53 -28.11 1.46
CA ASP A 36 -2.06 -28.78 2.65
C ASP A 36 -1.61 -30.22 2.77
N ALA A 37 -1.58 -30.98 1.67
CA ALA A 37 -1.03 -32.33 1.65
C ALA A 37 0.43 -32.34 2.15
N LYS A 38 1.27 -31.42 1.64
CA LYS A 38 2.67 -31.27 2.11
C LYS A 38 2.78 -30.88 3.58
N ARG A 39 1.82 -30.12 4.11
CA ARG A 39 1.79 -29.77 5.54
C ARG A 39 1.41 -30.97 6.39
N ALA A 40 0.41 -31.74 5.97
CA ALA A 40 -0.01 -32.96 6.62
C ALA A 40 1.12 -34.01 6.64
N GLU A 41 1.83 -34.18 5.52
CA GLU A 41 3.06 -35.01 5.45
C GLU A 41 4.15 -34.56 6.45
N ALA A 42 4.21 -33.27 6.75
CA ALA A 42 5.13 -32.69 7.74
C ALA A 42 4.54 -32.66 9.17
N GLY A 43 3.42 -33.33 9.44
CA GLY A 43 2.76 -33.38 10.75
C GLY A 43 2.13 -32.05 11.18
N LYS A 44 1.86 -31.13 10.24
CA LYS A 44 1.30 -29.80 10.50
C LYS A 44 -0.16 -29.73 10.06
N GLN A 45 -0.98 -29.04 10.84
CA GLN A 45 -2.36 -28.76 10.46
C GLN A 45 -2.43 -27.91 9.19
N PRO A 46 -3.42 -28.14 8.31
CA PRO A 46 -3.74 -27.26 7.18
C PRO A 46 -3.96 -25.82 7.64
N HIS A 47 -3.73 -24.87 6.75
CA HIS A 47 -4.15 -23.49 7.02
C HIS A 47 -5.63 -23.32 6.70
N GLU A 48 -6.35 -22.61 7.55
CA GLU A 48 -7.65 -22.06 7.14
C GLU A 48 -7.45 -21.07 6.00
N ARG A 49 -8.34 -21.12 5.01
CA ARG A 49 -8.28 -20.32 3.79
C ARG A 49 -9.65 -19.90 3.34
N LYS A 50 -9.72 -18.74 2.67
CA LYS A 50 -10.91 -18.35 1.93
C LYS A 50 -11.21 -19.41 0.87
N PHE A 51 -12.31 -20.15 1.07
CA PHE A 51 -12.67 -21.26 0.20
C PHE A 51 -13.34 -20.80 -1.11
N ASN A 52 -14.17 -19.75 -1.01
CA ASN A 52 -14.92 -19.18 -2.13
C ASN A 52 -14.06 -18.26 -3.00
N LEU A 53 -13.00 -18.81 -3.58
CA LEU A 53 -12.15 -18.12 -4.53
C LEU A 53 -12.94 -17.86 -5.83
N ALA A 54 -13.30 -16.60 -6.02
CA ALA A 54 -14.02 -16.13 -7.20
C ALA A 54 -13.13 -15.19 -8.03
N PRO A 55 -13.28 -15.20 -9.38
CA PRO A 55 -12.75 -14.12 -10.19
C PRO A 55 -13.45 -12.80 -9.86
N VAL A 56 -12.79 -11.69 -10.15
CA VAL A 56 -13.43 -10.38 -10.15
C VAL A 56 -14.55 -10.38 -11.19
N PRO A 57 -15.77 -9.91 -10.86
CA PRO A 57 -16.86 -9.82 -11.83
C PRO A 57 -16.44 -9.07 -13.09
N GLU A 58 -16.69 -9.66 -14.27
CA GLU A 58 -16.34 -9.04 -15.54
C GLU A 58 -17.19 -7.78 -15.78
N THR A 59 -16.61 -6.61 -15.54
CA THR A 59 -17.09 -5.37 -16.15
C THR A 59 -16.16 -4.99 -17.30
N ARG A 60 -16.69 -4.36 -18.35
CA ARG A 60 -15.91 -3.94 -19.53
C ARG A 60 -14.68 -3.07 -19.17
N GLN A 61 -14.70 -2.45 -17.98
CA GLN A 61 -13.67 -1.56 -17.44
C GLN A 61 -12.56 -2.28 -16.64
N LEU A 62 -12.67 -3.60 -16.41
CA LEU A 62 -11.75 -4.41 -15.57
C LEU A 62 -10.79 -5.31 -16.35
N ARG A 63 -10.66 -5.17 -17.68
CA ARG A 63 -9.70 -5.97 -18.48
C ARG A 63 -8.23 -5.58 -18.25
N GLY A 64 -8.00 -4.44 -17.62
CA GLY A 64 -6.69 -3.92 -17.30
C GLY A 64 -6.77 -2.51 -16.73
N MET A 65 -5.61 -1.89 -16.61
CA MET A 65 -5.47 -0.47 -16.25
C MET A 65 -4.40 0.19 -17.11
N SER A 66 -4.58 1.48 -17.38
CA SER A 66 -3.54 2.32 -17.98
C SER A 66 -2.99 3.19 -16.87
N LEU A 67 -1.66 3.20 -16.74
CA LEU A 67 -0.92 4.01 -15.78
C LEU A 67 0.49 4.25 -16.30
N SER A 68 1.12 5.33 -15.86
CA SER A 68 2.54 5.58 -16.15
C SER A 68 3.44 4.88 -15.13
N PRO A 69 4.73 4.62 -15.47
CA PRO A 69 5.70 4.18 -14.47
C PRO A 69 5.78 5.15 -13.29
N TRP A 70 5.67 6.46 -13.50
CA TRP A 70 5.74 7.44 -12.42
C TRP A 70 4.59 7.31 -11.40
N GLU A 71 3.37 7.09 -11.88
CA GLU A 71 2.19 6.82 -11.03
C GLU A 71 2.38 5.54 -10.20
N LEU A 72 2.95 4.50 -10.80
CA LEU A 72 3.27 3.25 -10.13
C LEU A 72 4.36 3.42 -9.05
N LEU A 73 5.42 4.18 -9.35
CA LEU A 73 6.47 4.48 -8.39
C LEU A 73 5.96 5.32 -7.22
N HIS A 74 5.02 6.24 -7.48
CA HIS A 74 4.32 6.97 -6.43
C HIS A 74 3.52 6.00 -5.53
N THR A 75 2.77 5.06 -6.11
CA THR A 75 2.05 4.02 -5.34
C THR A 75 3.01 3.21 -4.45
N LEU A 76 4.17 2.81 -4.99
CA LEU A 76 5.19 2.09 -4.23
C LEU A 76 5.74 2.93 -3.07
N ALA A 77 6.06 4.21 -3.33
CA ALA A 77 6.59 5.13 -2.33
C ALA A 77 5.61 5.31 -1.16
N ARG A 78 4.31 5.48 -1.45
CA ARG A 78 3.24 5.57 -0.44
C ARG A 78 3.14 4.28 0.37
N ALA A 79 3.13 3.13 -0.31
CA ALA A 79 2.98 1.83 0.34
C ALA A 79 4.14 1.48 1.26
N THR A 80 5.37 1.91 0.93
CA THR A 80 6.58 1.54 1.69
C THR A 80 7.11 2.63 2.61
N ALA A 81 6.44 3.79 2.72
CA ALA A 81 6.89 4.92 3.53
C ALA A 81 7.20 4.52 4.99
N LEU A 82 6.38 3.66 5.58
CA LEU A 82 6.53 3.17 6.96
C LEU A 82 7.14 1.75 7.07
N ALA A 83 7.64 1.20 5.96
CA ALA A 83 8.24 -0.14 5.95
C ALA A 83 9.68 -0.18 6.48
N GLY A 84 10.29 0.98 6.78
CA GLY A 84 11.65 1.11 7.31
C GLY A 84 11.80 0.60 8.76
N HIS A 85 13.04 0.30 9.15
CA HIS A 85 13.43 -0.01 10.52
C HIS A 85 14.79 0.65 10.82
N GLY A 86 14.84 1.58 11.76
CA GLY A 86 16.07 2.33 12.04
C GLY A 86 16.36 3.44 11.03
N SER A 87 17.18 4.41 11.41
CA SER A 87 17.39 5.67 10.69
C SER A 87 17.93 5.49 9.26
N SER A 88 18.99 4.69 9.08
CA SER A 88 19.60 4.47 7.75
C SER A 88 18.68 3.74 6.77
N ARG A 89 17.92 2.76 7.24
CA ARG A 89 16.93 2.05 6.40
C ARG A 89 15.71 2.91 6.15
N ALA A 90 15.31 3.76 7.08
CA ALA A 90 14.16 4.66 6.91
C ALA A 90 14.43 5.69 5.79
N LEU A 91 15.66 6.23 5.71
CA LEU A 91 16.08 7.10 4.61
C LEU A 91 16.08 6.36 3.26
N ALA A 92 16.75 5.21 3.19
CA ALA A 92 16.80 4.41 1.98
C ALA A 92 15.40 3.93 1.52
N GLN A 93 14.48 3.71 2.47
CA GLN A 93 13.10 3.34 2.18
C GLN A 93 12.28 4.48 1.59
N HIS A 94 12.45 5.70 2.09
CA HIS A 94 11.69 6.86 1.61
C HIS A 94 11.88 7.07 0.11
N TRP A 95 13.12 6.93 -0.39
CA TRP A 95 13.43 7.04 -1.82
C TRP A 95 13.56 5.70 -2.55
N LYS A 96 13.08 4.60 -1.94
CA LYS A 96 13.25 3.26 -2.49
C LYS A 96 12.65 3.11 -3.89
N CYS A 97 11.55 3.81 -4.19
CA CYS A 97 10.92 3.77 -5.50
C CYS A 97 11.87 4.28 -6.61
N LEU A 98 12.80 5.19 -6.29
CA LEU A 98 13.68 5.82 -7.27
C LEU A 98 14.65 4.84 -7.93
N ARG A 99 14.92 3.68 -7.32
CA ARG A 99 15.73 2.64 -7.96
C ARG A 99 15.08 2.05 -9.21
N TYR A 100 13.81 2.34 -9.47
CA TYR A 100 13.04 1.81 -10.59
C TYR A 100 12.75 2.85 -11.68
N VAL A 101 13.35 4.04 -11.61
CA VAL A 101 13.08 5.13 -12.58
C VAL A 101 13.39 4.76 -14.03
N THR A 102 14.30 3.80 -14.27
CA THR A 102 14.59 3.26 -15.61
C THR A 102 14.12 1.82 -15.81
N ALA A 103 13.40 1.24 -14.85
CA ALA A 103 13.11 -0.20 -14.85
C ALA A 103 11.91 -0.60 -15.72
N LEU A 104 11.02 0.34 -16.05
CA LEU A 104 9.73 0.09 -16.69
C LEU A 104 9.55 0.95 -17.92
N GLN A 105 8.99 0.39 -18.99
CA GLN A 105 8.72 1.09 -20.25
C GLN A 105 7.40 0.63 -20.88
N SER A 106 6.88 1.41 -21.82
CA SER A 106 5.84 0.95 -22.74
C SER A 106 6.47 0.14 -23.88
N ASN A 107 5.88 -1.00 -24.22
CA ASN A 107 6.31 -1.81 -25.35
C ASN A 107 5.57 -1.42 -26.64
N ARG A 108 5.91 -2.07 -27.77
CA ARG A 108 5.28 -1.79 -29.07
C ARG A 108 3.76 -1.97 -29.11
N GLN A 109 3.20 -2.74 -28.18
CA GLN A 109 1.77 -2.97 -28.03
C GLN A 109 1.13 -2.04 -26.98
N GLN A 110 1.86 -1.00 -26.55
CA GLN A 110 1.44 -0.08 -25.49
C GLN A 110 1.14 -0.79 -24.16
N ARG A 111 1.88 -1.86 -23.88
CA ARG A 111 1.81 -2.61 -22.61
C ARG A 111 3.04 -2.33 -21.77
N MET A 112 2.83 -2.26 -20.46
CA MET A 112 3.89 -2.06 -19.48
C MET A 112 4.82 -3.27 -19.50
N GLU A 113 6.13 -3.06 -19.58
CA GLU A 113 7.12 -4.13 -19.47
C GLU A 113 8.38 -3.67 -18.75
N LEU A 114 9.25 -4.62 -18.38
CA LEU A 114 10.59 -4.28 -17.93
C LEU A 114 11.42 -3.73 -19.10
N ALA A 115 12.04 -2.57 -18.86
CA ALA A 115 13.05 -2.00 -19.75
C ALA A 115 14.36 -2.82 -19.71
N ALA A 116 15.34 -2.43 -20.52
CA ALA A 116 16.66 -3.08 -20.55
C ALA A 116 17.32 -3.07 -19.16
N ASP A 117 17.41 -1.90 -18.53
CA ASP A 117 17.92 -1.75 -17.15
C ASP A 117 17.12 -2.61 -16.17
N GLY A 118 15.80 -2.61 -16.31
CA GLY A 118 14.86 -3.41 -15.52
C GLY A 118 15.12 -4.91 -15.57
N LYS A 119 15.72 -5.42 -16.65
CA LYS A 119 16.04 -6.84 -16.85
C LYS A 119 17.46 -7.19 -16.38
N ASP A 120 18.32 -6.20 -16.13
CA ASP A 120 19.72 -6.44 -15.77
C ASP A 120 19.84 -6.87 -14.28
N PRO A 121 20.33 -8.09 -14.01
CA PRO A 121 20.51 -8.58 -12.65
C PRO A 121 21.56 -7.80 -11.83
N LYS A 122 22.45 -7.03 -12.48
CA LYS A 122 23.41 -6.16 -11.79
C LYS A 122 22.71 -5.07 -10.99
N PHE A 123 21.65 -4.49 -11.56
CA PHE A 123 20.88 -3.41 -10.95
C PHE A 123 19.68 -3.93 -10.16
N HIS A 124 19.10 -5.07 -10.57
CA HIS A 124 17.88 -5.60 -9.96
C HIS A 124 17.99 -7.07 -9.56
N ARG A 125 18.08 -7.29 -8.24
CA ARG A 125 17.88 -8.63 -7.67
C ARG A 125 16.41 -9.06 -7.89
N LYS A 126 16.20 -10.09 -8.71
CA LYS A 126 14.87 -10.60 -9.10
C LYS A 126 13.88 -10.75 -7.95
N ALA A 127 14.29 -11.32 -6.82
CA ALA A 127 13.38 -11.51 -5.68
C ALA A 127 12.90 -10.18 -5.08
N VAL A 128 13.77 -9.17 -4.98
CA VAL A 128 13.42 -7.87 -4.41
C VAL A 128 12.60 -7.05 -5.42
N GLN A 129 12.96 -7.10 -6.71
CA GLN A 129 12.19 -6.49 -7.79
C GLN A 129 10.78 -7.07 -7.89
N ALA A 130 10.65 -8.40 -7.86
CA ALA A 130 9.36 -9.07 -7.84
C ALA A 130 8.51 -8.64 -6.64
N ARG A 131 9.09 -8.57 -5.43
CA ARG A 131 8.36 -8.11 -4.24
C ARG A 131 7.85 -6.68 -4.43
N ASP A 132 8.73 -5.74 -4.78
CA ASP A 132 8.37 -4.33 -4.80
C ASP A 132 7.42 -3.98 -5.95
N LEU A 133 7.69 -4.49 -7.16
CA LEU A 133 6.77 -4.31 -8.28
C LEU A 133 5.45 -5.06 -8.02
N GLY A 134 5.49 -6.22 -7.35
CA GLY A 134 4.31 -6.92 -6.87
C GLY A 134 3.43 -6.04 -5.98
N ILE A 135 4.03 -5.34 -5.00
CA ILE A 135 3.36 -4.36 -4.14
C ILE A 135 2.75 -3.24 -4.98
N ALA A 136 3.56 -2.61 -5.84
CA ALA A 136 3.13 -1.44 -6.60
C ALA A 136 1.96 -1.76 -7.56
N PHE A 137 2.10 -2.78 -8.40
CA PHE A 137 1.05 -3.17 -9.36
C PHE A 137 -0.17 -3.72 -8.63
N GLY A 138 0.04 -4.49 -7.57
CA GLY A 138 -1.02 -5.08 -6.77
C GLY A 138 -1.90 -4.01 -6.11
N LEU A 139 -1.29 -3.03 -5.45
CA LEU A 139 -2.03 -1.95 -4.78
C LEU A 139 -2.70 -0.99 -5.75
N ALA A 140 -2.04 -0.60 -6.85
CA ALA A 140 -2.66 0.23 -7.88
C ALA A 140 -3.89 -0.47 -8.48
N THR A 141 -3.79 -1.78 -8.74
CA THR A 141 -4.91 -2.60 -9.20
C THR A 141 -6.02 -2.68 -8.16
N ALA A 142 -5.67 -2.93 -6.90
CA ALA A 142 -6.64 -3.06 -5.81
C ALA A 142 -7.40 -1.76 -5.54
N GLN A 143 -6.70 -0.61 -5.49
CA GLN A 143 -7.34 0.70 -5.37
C GLN A 143 -8.28 0.97 -6.53
N ARG A 144 -7.88 0.70 -7.78
CA ARG A 144 -8.75 0.86 -8.95
C ARG A 144 -10.05 0.07 -8.81
N ILE A 145 -9.95 -1.20 -8.42
CA ILE A 145 -11.11 -2.08 -8.22
C ILE A 145 -12.02 -1.54 -7.13
N MET A 146 -11.46 -1.16 -5.98
CA MET A 146 -12.25 -0.65 -4.85
C MET A 146 -12.92 0.68 -5.18
N CYS A 147 -12.23 1.62 -5.82
CA CYS A 147 -12.80 2.88 -6.29
C CYS A 147 -13.90 2.67 -7.33
N GLN A 148 -13.81 1.66 -8.20
CA GLN A 148 -14.89 1.35 -9.14
C GLN A 148 -16.13 0.77 -8.45
N ARG A 149 -15.95 -0.05 -7.41
CA ARG A 149 -17.05 -0.62 -6.62
C ARG A 149 -17.74 0.40 -5.72
N HIS A 150 -16.97 1.36 -5.22
CA HIS A 150 -17.43 2.37 -4.28
C HIS A 150 -16.97 3.75 -4.77
N PRO A 151 -17.59 4.30 -5.83
CA PRO A 151 -17.14 5.53 -6.48
C PRO A 151 -17.14 6.77 -5.57
N ASP A 152 -17.97 6.75 -4.52
CA ASP A 152 -18.04 7.83 -3.53
C ASP A 152 -16.97 7.71 -2.43
N TYR A 153 -16.23 6.61 -2.38
CA TYR A 153 -15.21 6.34 -1.38
C TYR A 153 -13.81 6.54 -1.96
N ARG A 154 -12.94 7.18 -1.18
CA ARG A 154 -11.49 7.20 -1.42
C ARG A 154 -10.85 6.03 -0.69
N PHE A 155 -9.95 5.28 -1.33
CA PHE A 155 -9.25 4.16 -0.68
C PHE A 155 -7.78 4.48 -0.40
N ASP A 156 -7.45 4.54 0.88
CA ASP A 156 -6.10 4.77 1.37
C ASP A 156 -5.37 3.44 1.63
N ILE A 157 -4.05 3.42 1.39
CA ILE A 157 -3.20 2.25 1.63
C ILE A 157 -2.70 2.28 3.07
N VAL A 158 -2.90 1.19 3.80
CA VAL A 158 -2.40 1.00 5.16
C VAL A 158 -1.58 -0.29 5.23
N ASP A 159 -0.34 -0.22 5.70
CA ASP A 159 0.47 -1.41 6.02
C ASP A 159 -0.25 -2.21 7.14
N ALA A 160 -0.67 -3.44 6.81
CA ALA A 160 -1.46 -4.24 7.73
C ALA A 160 -0.65 -4.66 8.95
N ASP A 161 0.64 -4.96 8.80
CA ASP A 161 1.51 -5.29 9.93
C ASP A 161 1.58 -4.13 10.90
N LEU A 162 1.75 -2.91 10.36
CA LEU A 162 1.86 -1.72 11.19
C LEU A 162 0.56 -1.39 11.90
N ALA A 163 -0.59 -1.48 11.22
CA ALA A 163 -1.89 -1.25 11.86
C ALA A 163 -2.14 -2.27 12.98
N LEU A 164 -1.86 -3.56 12.73
CA LEU A 164 -2.01 -4.62 13.74
C LEU A 164 -0.99 -4.48 14.89
N GLU A 165 0.18 -3.87 14.70
CA GLU A 165 1.13 -3.60 15.80
C GLU A 165 0.53 -2.73 16.92
N ALA A 166 -0.49 -1.91 16.65
CA ALA A 166 -1.18 -1.16 17.70
C ALA A 166 -1.91 -2.07 18.71
N GLY A 167 -2.40 -3.22 18.26
CA GLY A 167 -3.19 -4.15 19.08
C GLY A 167 -2.44 -5.39 19.55
N TRP A 168 -1.45 -5.84 18.78
CA TRP A 168 -0.80 -7.14 18.97
C TRP A 168 0.73 -7.01 18.98
N ALA A 169 1.37 -7.76 19.88
CA ALA A 169 2.83 -7.84 19.95
C ALA A 169 3.38 -8.77 18.85
N LEU A 170 3.54 -8.24 17.63
CA LEU A 170 4.00 -9.03 16.48
C LEU A 170 5.52 -9.31 16.50
N ARG A 171 6.28 -8.66 17.39
CA ARG A 171 7.76 -8.65 17.43
C ARG A 171 8.28 -8.81 18.87
N GLY A 172 9.35 -9.58 19.05
CA GLY A 172 10.00 -9.83 20.35
C GLY A 172 10.40 -11.30 20.55
N SER A 173 11.16 -11.61 21.61
CA SER A 173 11.59 -12.98 21.94
C SER A 173 10.42 -13.95 22.17
N GLY A 174 9.23 -13.44 22.54
CA GLY A 174 7.99 -14.23 22.66
C GLY A 174 7.10 -14.26 21.40
N SER A 175 7.35 -13.45 20.37
CA SER A 175 6.48 -13.36 19.18
C SER A 175 6.94 -14.25 18.02
N SER A 176 8.21 -14.68 18.04
CA SER A 176 8.85 -15.46 16.98
C SER A 176 8.42 -16.93 16.96
N ALA A 177 7.80 -17.41 18.03
CA ALA A 177 7.49 -18.82 18.26
C ALA A 177 6.23 -19.33 17.57
N TYR A 178 5.30 -18.44 17.18
CA TYR A 178 3.99 -18.89 16.72
C TYR A 178 3.75 -18.67 15.23
N GLU A 179 3.32 -19.72 14.53
CA GLU A 179 2.92 -19.67 13.12
C GLU A 179 1.82 -18.63 12.86
N HIS A 180 0.97 -18.38 13.87
CA HIS A 180 -0.18 -17.48 13.79
C HIS A 180 0.16 -16.00 13.65
N THR A 181 1.32 -15.54 14.12
CA THR A 181 1.69 -14.12 13.97
C THR A 181 2.26 -13.82 12.58
N ARG A 182 2.61 -14.85 11.78
CA ARG A 182 3.29 -14.69 10.48
C ARG A 182 2.35 -14.63 9.28
N LEU A 183 1.13 -15.17 9.43
CA LEU A 183 0.12 -15.17 8.37
C LEU A 183 -0.76 -13.93 8.56
N ARG A 184 -0.66 -12.99 7.62
CA ARG A 184 -1.43 -11.74 7.62
C ARG A 184 -1.45 -11.12 6.23
N PRO A 185 -2.50 -10.32 5.90
CA PRO A 185 -2.50 -9.54 4.67
C PRO A 185 -1.27 -8.62 4.62
N ASN A 186 -0.87 -8.20 3.43
CA ASN A 186 0.22 -7.21 3.32
C ASN A 186 -0.29 -5.81 3.62
N TYR A 187 -1.52 -5.49 3.21
CA TYR A 187 -2.11 -4.18 3.36
C TYR A 187 -3.60 -4.27 3.67
N PHE A 188 -4.13 -3.21 4.27
CA PHE A 188 -5.54 -2.87 4.21
C PHE A 188 -5.74 -1.75 3.20
N LEU A 189 -6.84 -1.79 2.45
CA LEU A 189 -7.39 -0.61 1.80
C LEU A 189 -8.52 -0.07 2.65
N VAL A 190 -8.40 1.19 3.07
CA VAL A 190 -9.37 1.86 3.93
C VAL A 190 -10.14 2.89 3.12
N GLY A 191 -11.38 2.54 2.80
CA GLY A 191 -12.35 3.39 2.13
C GLY A 191 -12.91 4.44 3.08
N ARG A 192 -12.71 5.72 2.76
CA ARG A 192 -13.27 6.86 3.48
C ARG A 192 -14.23 7.66 2.61
N LYS A 193 -15.33 8.07 3.22
CA LYS A 193 -16.31 9.01 2.69
C LYS A 193 -16.81 9.85 3.87
N LEU A 194 -16.86 11.16 3.70
CA LEU A 194 -17.29 12.08 4.76
C LEU A 194 -18.70 11.70 5.24
N GLY A 195 -18.86 11.57 6.56
CA GLY A 195 -20.14 11.20 7.20
C GLY A 195 -20.57 9.75 7.00
N ALA A 196 -19.70 8.86 6.49
CA ALA A 196 -20.02 7.45 6.26
C ALA A 196 -19.09 6.51 7.04
N PRO A 197 -19.52 5.26 7.33
CA PRO A 197 -18.66 4.25 7.92
C PRO A 197 -17.44 3.94 7.06
N PHE A 198 -16.35 3.52 7.71
CA PHE A 198 -15.16 3.08 6.99
C PHE A 198 -15.44 1.76 6.27
N ARG A 199 -14.93 1.65 5.05
CA ARG A 199 -14.88 0.38 4.31
C ARG A 199 -13.47 -0.19 4.39
N ILE A 200 -13.32 -1.49 4.60
CA ILE A 200 -12.01 -2.14 4.68
C ILE A 200 -11.97 -3.33 3.77
N ALA A 201 -10.88 -3.45 3.01
CA ALA A 201 -10.53 -4.66 2.30
C ALA A 201 -9.09 -5.09 2.65
N SER A 202 -8.90 -6.39 2.86
CA SER A 202 -7.57 -6.99 3.00
C SER A 202 -6.93 -7.21 1.63
N VAL A 203 -5.66 -6.87 1.49
CA VAL A 203 -4.93 -7.03 0.22
C VAL A 203 -3.62 -7.77 0.44
N ASP A 204 -3.39 -8.80 -0.38
CA ASP A 204 -2.10 -9.50 -0.45
C ASP A 204 -1.51 -9.32 -1.84
N CYS A 205 -0.33 -8.72 -1.90
CA CYS A 205 0.36 -8.39 -3.14
C CYS A 205 1.59 -9.29 -3.27
N LYS A 206 1.60 -10.14 -4.29
CA LYS A 206 2.74 -10.98 -4.64
C LYS A 206 3.27 -10.58 -6.00
N GLY A 207 4.57 -10.76 -6.21
CA GLY A 207 5.15 -10.66 -7.53
C GLY A 207 6.08 -11.82 -7.81
N SER A 208 6.31 -12.09 -9.10
CA SER A 208 7.11 -13.23 -9.54
C SER A 208 7.75 -12.95 -10.90
N HIS A 209 9.01 -13.38 -11.05
CA HIS A 209 9.63 -13.63 -12.37
C HIS A 209 9.49 -15.11 -12.80
N GLY A 210 8.90 -15.94 -11.94
CA GLY A 210 8.76 -17.37 -12.17
C GLY A 210 7.63 -17.71 -13.13
N ARG A 211 7.44 -19.02 -13.35
CA ARG A 211 6.35 -19.55 -14.17
C ARG A 211 4.99 -19.33 -13.50
N VAL A 212 3.93 -19.51 -14.26
CA VAL A 212 2.55 -19.28 -13.83
C VAL A 212 2.16 -20.13 -12.61
N GLU A 213 2.73 -21.34 -12.48
CA GLU A 213 2.48 -22.23 -11.35
C GLU A 213 2.90 -21.61 -10.02
N ALA A 214 4.00 -20.86 -10.01
CA ALA A 214 4.45 -20.15 -8.82
C ALA A 214 3.43 -19.10 -8.36
N GLN A 215 2.68 -18.51 -9.30
CA GLN A 215 1.63 -17.54 -8.98
C GLN A 215 0.38 -18.20 -8.43
N TYR A 216 0.02 -19.40 -8.90
CA TYR A 216 -1.05 -20.20 -8.29
C TYR A 216 -0.72 -20.54 -6.83
N GLU A 217 0.52 -20.93 -6.55
CA GLU A 217 0.98 -21.18 -5.17
C GLU A 217 1.00 -19.90 -4.32
N GLN A 218 1.39 -18.76 -4.91
CA GLN A 218 1.34 -17.46 -4.24
C GLN A 218 -0.09 -17.09 -3.84
N LEU A 219 -1.04 -17.17 -4.76
CA LEU A 219 -2.47 -16.89 -4.48
C LEU A 219 -3.06 -17.88 -3.47
N ALA A 220 -2.64 -19.15 -3.50
CA ALA A 220 -3.08 -20.15 -2.52
C ALA A 220 -2.58 -19.84 -1.10
N LYS A 221 -1.37 -19.28 -0.97
CA LYS A 221 -0.86 -18.76 0.31
C LYS A 221 -1.58 -17.48 0.72
N SER A 222 -1.84 -16.58 -0.22
CA SER A 222 -2.65 -15.38 0.01
C SER A 222 -4.02 -15.71 0.58
N ALA A 223 -4.67 -16.77 0.10
CA ALA A 223 -5.97 -17.20 0.62
C ALA A 223 -5.95 -17.57 2.12
N ALA A 224 -4.81 -18.03 2.64
CA ALA A 224 -4.63 -18.24 4.08
C ALA A 224 -4.46 -16.92 4.83
N HIS A 225 -3.69 -15.99 4.27
CA HIS A 225 -3.50 -14.67 4.86
C HIS A 225 -4.81 -13.88 4.99
N MET A 226 -5.79 -14.11 4.10
CA MET A 226 -7.06 -13.38 4.13
C MET A 226 -8.02 -13.86 5.23
N GLU A 227 -7.78 -15.03 5.83
CA GLU A 227 -8.61 -15.59 6.91
C GLU A 227 -8.12 -15.21 8.31
N THR A 228 -6.97 -14.55 8.41
CA THR A 228 -6.32 -14.32 9.70
C THR A 228 -6.77 -13.05 10.38
N VAL A 229 -7.60 -12.22 9.75
CA VAL A 229 -8.18 -11.02 10.37
C VAL A 229 -9.69 -11.16 10.29
N VAL A 230 -10.38 -11.14 11.43
CA VAL A 230 -11.84 -11.26 11.52
C VAL A 230 -12.42 -10.03 12.19
N LEU A 231 -13.47 -9.48 11.58
CA LEU A 231 -14.24 -8.37 12.12
C LEU A 231 -15.49 -8.92 12.82
N GLY A 232 -15.64 -8.63 14.11
CA GLY A 232 -16.69 -9.17 14.96
C GLY A 232 -16.36 -10.55 15.55
N ASP A 233 -17.31 -11.12 16.29
CA ASP A 233 -17.18 -12.45 16.89
C ASP A 233 -17.66 -13.53 15.91
N VAL A 234 -16.83 -14.55 15.65
CA VAL A 234 -17.14 -15.61 14.67
C VAL A 234 -18.48 -16.27 14.95
N ASP A 235 -18.75 -16.60 16.22
CA ASP A 235 -19.98 -17.27 16.64
C ASP A 235 -21.22 -16.36 16.50
N ALA A 236 -21.03 -15.04 16.40
CA ALA A 236 -22.08 -14.05 16.17
C ALA A 236 -22.14 -13.56 14.71
N GLY A 237 -21.51 -14.29 13.78
CA GLY A 237 -21.49 -13.95 12.35
C GLY A 237 -20.34 -13.03 11.92
N GLY A 238 -19.35 -12.82 12.79
CA GLY A 238 -18.10 -12.14 12.47
C GLY A 238 -17.35 -12.89 11.37
N ALA A 239 -16.76 -12.13 10.45
CA ALA A 239 -16.13 -12.69 9.26
C ALA A 239 -14.87 -11.90 8.87
N PRO A 240 -13.97 -12.50 8.07
CA PRO A 240 -12.90 -11.74 7.47
C PRO A 240 -13.44 -10.66 6.52
N PRO A 241 -12.75 -9.51 6.42
CA PRO A 241 -13.14 -8.47 5.46
C PRO A 241 -13.09 -9.01 4.01
N PRO A 242 -13.74 -8.32 3.05
CA PRO A 242 -13.54 -8.56 1.63
C PRO A 242 -12.05 -8.44 1.32
N SER A 243 -11.62 -9.15 0.28
CA SER A 243 -10.19 -9.29 0.05
C SER A 243 -9.84 -9.37 -1.42
N LEU A 244 -8.72 -8.76 -1.78
CA LEU A 244 -8.14 -8.83 -3.11
C LEU A 244 -6.78 -9.53 -3.01
N MET A 245 -6.66 -10.65 -3.71
CA MET A 245 -5.41 -11.42 -3.76
C MET A 245 -4.78 -11.22 -5.13
N LEU A 246 -3.57 -10.67 -5.18
CA LEU A 246 -2.93 -10.28 -6.43
C LEU A 246 -1.56 -10.93 -6.57
N ALA A 247 -1.28 -11.44 -7.76
CA ALA A 247 0.01 -12.01 -8.15
C ALA A 247 0.47 -11.42 -9.48
N THR A 248 1.46 -10.52 -9.42
CA THR A 248 2.03 -9.84 -10.58
C THR A 248 3.09 -10.72 -11.26
N ALA A 249 2.88 -11.04 -12.54
CA ALA A 249 3.92 -11.63 -13.39
C ALA A 249 4.76 -10.51 -14.01
N VAL A 250 5.96 -10.32 -13.47
CA VAL A 250 6.88 -9.26 -13.91
C VAL A 250 7.56 -9.63 -15.23
N ALA A 251 7.67 -10.93 -15.54
CA ALA A 251 8.36 -11.44 -16.72
C ALA A 251 7.43 -12.20 -17.71
N ALA A 252 6.13 -11.86 -17.76
CA ALA A 252 5.21 -12.53 -18.68
C ALA A 252 5.49 -12.19 -20.16
N LYS A 253 5.22 -13.16 -21.04
CA LYS A 253 5.36 -13.00 -22.49
C LYS A 253 4.27 -12.04 -22.97
N GLY A 254 4.65 -10.81 -23.31
CA GLY A 254 3.73 -9.77 -23.81
C GLY A 254 3.50 -8.59 -22.86
N GLY A 255 4.29 -8.47 -21.78
CA GLY A 255 4.21 -7.38 -20.81
C GLY A 255 3.89 -7.87 -19.41
N ILE A 256 3.90 -6.95 -18.45
CA ILE A 256 3.54 -7.20 -17.05
C ILE A 256 2.03 -7.45 -16.95
N GLU A 257 1.67 -8.47 -16.19
CA GLU A 257 0.29 -8.92 -16.02
C GLU A 257 -0.02 -9.12 -14.53
N VAL A 258 -1.21 -8.72 -14.10
CA VAL A 258 -1.69 -8.94 -12.73
C VAL A 258 -2.76 -10.04 -12.73
N ARG A 259 -2.47 -11.15 -12.05
CA ARG A 259 -3.45 -12.21 -11.78
C ARG A 259 -4.15 -11.88 -10.48
N LEU A 260 -5.48 -11.92 -10.47
CA LEU A 260 -6.22 -11.54 -9.27
C LEU A 260 -7.46 -12.39 -9.02
N LEU A 261 -7.77 -12.53 -7.74
CA LEU A 261 -8.97 -13.18 -7.22
C LEU A 261 -9.60 -12.30 -6.15
N ASP A 262 -10.92 -12.34 -6.08
CA ASP A 262 -11.76 -11.50 -5.24
C ASP A 262 -12.79 -12.38 -4.53
N PRO A 263 -12.37 -13.16 -3.53
CA PRO A 263 -13.31 -13.91 -2.74
C PRO A 263 -14.21 -12.93 -1.96
N ALA A 264 -15.51 -13.25 -1.93
CA ALA A 264 -16.54 -12.41 -1.34
C ALA A 264 -16.29 -12.08 0.15
N GLY A 265 -16.95 -11.02 0.60
CA GLY A 265 -17.00 -10.55 1.98
C GLY A 265 -17.69 -9.18 2.03
N ASP A 266 -18.10 -8.76 3.23
CA ASP A 266 -18.47 -7.38 3.50
C ASP A 266 -17.59 -6.84 4.62
N GLY A 267 -17.13 -5.60 4.46
CA GLY A 267 -16.04 -5.02 5.24
C GLY A 267 -16.38 -3.60 5.57
N VAL A 268 -17.30 -3.42 6.49
CA VAL A 268 -17.69 -2.11 6.98
C VAL A 268 -17.38 -2.06 8.47
N LEU A 269 -16.60 -1.07 8.89
CA LEU A 269 -16.46 -0.73 10.29
C LEU A 269 -17.50 0.33 10.64
N THR A 270 -18.57 -0.11 11.31
CA THR A 270 -19.65 0.76 11.78
C THR A 270 -19.71 0.69 13.30
N VAL A 271 -19.44 1.81 13.98
CA VAL A 271 -19.56 1.83 15.44
C VAL A 271 -21.04 1.71 15.82
N PRO A 272 -21.42 0.85 16.78
CA PRO A 272 -22.81 0.77 17.23
C PRO A 272 -23.35 2.15 17.61
N SER A 273 -24.52 2.51 17.10
CA SER A 273 -25.18 3.82 17.30
C SER A 273 -24.47 5.04 16.70
N LYS A 274 -23.31 4.88 16.03
CA LYS A 274 -22.55 5.96 15.39
C LYS A 274 -22.03 5.51 14.03
N PRO A 275 -22.62 5.97 12.91
CA PRO A 275 -22.16 5.55 11.58
C PRO A 275 -20.75 6.04 11.27
N THR A 276 -20.28 7.13 11.88
CA THR A 276 -18.95 7.69 11.65
C THR A 276 -18.08 7.49 12.89
N PRO A 277 -16.87 6.89 12.77
CA PRO A 277 -15.95 6.77 13.90
C PRO A 277 -15.40 8.15 14.28
N ASP A 278 -15.24 8.39 15.58
CA ASP A 278 -14.49 9.55 16.08
C ASP A 278 -13.00 9.32 15.82
N LEU A 279 -12.37 10.19 15.02
CA LEU A 279 -10.96 10.10 14.68
C LEU A 279 -10.07 10.88 15.67
N THR A 280 -10.67 11.67 16.56
CA THR A 280 -9.98 12.49 17.55
C THR A 280 -9.46 11.65 18.73
N GLY A 281 -8.52 12.24 19.48
CA GLY A 281 -7.96 11.64 20.69
C GLY A 281 -6.93 10.52 20.45
N PRO A 282 -6.03 10.24 21.42
CA PRO A 282 -4.91 9.31 21.21
C PRO A 282 -5.38 7.87 20.94
N ILE A 283 -4.47 7.06 20.37
CA ILE A 283 -4.65 5.61 20.28
C ILE A 283 -3.91 4.91 21.41
N GLU A 284 -4.62 4.03 22.11
CA GLU A 284 -4.05 3.15 23.12
C GLU A 284 -3.28 2.00 22.45
N GLU A 285 -2.12 1.65 23.01
CA GLU A 285 -1.40 0.43 22.66
C GLU A 285 -2.00 -0.76 23.43
N LEU A 286 -2.68 -1.65 22.72
CA LEU A 286 -3.29 -2.84 23.32
C LEU A 286 -2.33 -4.06 23.27
N ASN A 287 -2.67 -5.08 24.06
CA ASN A 287 -1.98 -6.37 24.12
C ASN A 287 -2.98 -7.52 23.90
N LEU A 288 -3.68 -7.46 22.77
CA LEU A 288 -4.64 -8.48 22.37
C LEU A 288 -3.91 -9.80 22.07
N VAL A 289 -4.59 -10.90 22.34
CA VAL A 289 -4.09 -12.24 22.03
C VAL A 289 -4.31 -12.51 20.54
N PRO A 290 -3.31 -13.01 19.78
CA PRO A 290 -3.44 -13.31 18.36
C PRO A 290 -4.14 -14.67 18.13
N LEU A 291 -5.37 -14.78 18.65
CA LEU A 291 -6.26 -15.91 18.47
C LEU A 291 -7.64 -15.42 18.03
N ILE A 292 -8.28 -16.21 17.18
CA ILE A 292 -9.67 -16.04 16.77
C ILE A 292 -10.49 -17.11 17.49
N PRO A 293 -11.30 -16.75 18.49
CA PRO A 293 -12.16 -17.70 19.18
C PRO A 293 -13.31 -18.15 18.26
N PHE A 294 -13.72 -19.41 18.39
CA PHE A 294 -14.89 -19.96 17.72
C PHE A 294 -15.40 -21.21 18.43
N THR A 295 -16.68 -21.54 18.22
CA THR A 295 -17.30 -22.79 18.66
C THR A 295 -17.13 -23.86 17.57
N ASN A 296 -16.52 -25.00 17.91
CA ASN A 296 -16.39 -26.11 16.97
C ASN A 296 -17.72 -26.88 16.79
N SER A 297 -17.74 -27.85 15.87
CA SER A 297 -18.93 -28.69 15.61
C SER A 297 -19.45 -29.45 16.84
N ASP A 298 -18.59 -29.69 17.84
CA ASP A 298 -18.93 -30.41 19.06
C ASP A 298 -19.43 -29.47 20.18
N GLY A 299 -19.66 -28.19 19.87
CA GLY A 299 -20.12 -27.17 20.82
C GLY A 299 -19.04 -26.70 21.80
N ARG A 300 -17.77 -27.08 21.60
CA ARG A 300 -16.65 -26.65 22.45
C ARG A 300 -16.03 -25.37 21.94
N GLN A 301 -15.83 -24.43 22.86
CA GLN A 301 -15.05 -23.23 22.63
C GLN A 301 -13.59 -23.61 22.36
N THR A 302 -13.09 -23.14 21.22
CA THR A 302 -11.71 -23.34 20.78
C THR A 302 -11.20 -22.05 20.14
N SER A 303 -9.98 -22.07 19.62
CA SER A 303 -9.44 -20.92 18.90
C SER A 303 -8.48 -21.33 17.80
N ARG A 304 -8.35 -20.45 16.81
CA ARG A 304 -7.38 -20.59 15.73
C ARG A 304 -6.43 -19.39 15.68
N PRO A 305 -5.25 -19.57 15.10
CA PRO A 305 -4.38 -18.49 14.64
C PRO A 305 -5.07 -17.27 14.00
N GLY A 306 -4.86 -16.07 14.51
CA GLY A 306 -5.21 -14.83 13.79
C GLY A 306 -5.50 -13.62 14.68
N PHE A 307 -6.24 -12.65 14.16
CA PHE A 307 -6.50 -11.34 14.74
C PHE A 307 -8.01 -11.10 14.75
N ALA A 308 -8.66 -11.37 15.87
CA ALA A 308 -10.07 -11.06 16.07
C ALA A 308 -10.24 -9.62 16.54
N LEU A 309 -11.10 -8.87 15.86
CA LEU A 309 -11.48 -7.52 16.23
C LEU A 309 -12.95 -7.50 16.67
N PRO A 310 -13.23 -7.62 17.98
CA PRO A 310 -14.60 -7.62 18.48
C PRO A 310 -15.22 -6.22 18.31
N VAL A 311 -16.55 -6.15 18.31
CA VAL A 311 -17.31 -4.96 17.91
C VAL A 311 -16.98 -3.74 18.76
N GLU A 312 -16.68 -3.94 20.05
CA GLU A 312 -16.33 -2.88 21.00
C GLU A 312 -14.99 -2.20 20.66
N ARG A 313 -14.18 -2.82 19.80
CA ARG A 313 -12.87 -2.30 19.39
C ARG A 313 -12.90 -1.65 18.01
N TRP A 314 -14.04 -1.63 17.31
CA TRP A 314 -14.12 -1.08 15.95
C TRP A 314 -13.82 0.42 15.89
N GLU A 315 -14.23 1.19 16.89
CA GLU A 315 -13.90 2.62 16.98
C GLU A 315 -12.39 2.83 17.17
N TRP A 316 -11.79 2.13 18.13
CA TRP A 316 -10.34 2.16 18.36
C TRP A 316 -9.56 1.79 17.09
N PHE A 317 -9.96 0.71 16.40
CA PHE A 317 -9.26 0.28 15.19
C PHE A 317 -9.46 1.25 14.03
N SER A 318 -10.63 1.89 13.92
CA SER A 318 -10.85 2.98 12.95
C SER A 318 -9.88 4.13 13.18
N ARG A 319 -9.63 4.53 14.44
CA ARG A 319 -8.59 5.53 14.79
C ARG A 319 -7.19 5.05 14.46
N VAL A 320 -6.87 3.77 14.73
CA VAL A 320 -5.57 3.17 14.38
C VAL A 320 -5.32 3.26 12.88
N LEU A 321 -6.30 2.89 12.06
CA LEU A 321 -6.20 2.97 10.60
C LEU A 321 -6.07 4.42 10.12
N ALA A 322 -6.86 5.33 10.72
CA ALA A 322 -6.83 6.74 10.39
C ALA A 322 -5.45 7.37 10.62
N ARG A 323 -4.93 7.16 11.83
CA ARG A 323 -3.62 7.64 12.26
C ARG A 323 -2.47 6.97 11.53
N THR A 324 -2.55 5.67 11.25
CA THR A 324 -1.50 4.96 10.49
C THR A 324 -1.40 5.52 9.05
N THR A 325 -2.53 5.84 8.44
CA THR A 325 -2.56 6.50 7.12
C THR A 325 -1.91 7.88 7.18
N ALA A 326 -2.27 8.70 8.18
CA ALA A 326 -1.73 10.04 8.38
C ALA A 326 -0.21 10.03 8.68
N ALA A 327 0.25 9.11 9.53
CA ALA A 327 1.67 8.88 9.76
C ALA A 327 2.41 8.49 8.47
N GLY A 328 1.74 7.73 7.59
CA GLY A 328 2.28 7.35 6.30
C GLY A 328 2.40 8.53 5.34
N LEU A 329 1.44 9.48 5.37
CA LEU A 329 1.50 10.74 4.65
C LEU A 329 2.66 11.62 5.13
N LEU A 330 2.77 11.82 6.44
CA LEU A 330 3.84 12.61 7.03
C LEU A 330 5.23 12.01 6.74
N THR A 331 5.38 10.69 6.88
CA THR A 331 6.65 9.99 6.57
C THR A 331 6.99 10.06 5.09
N PHE A 332 5.99 10.03 4.20
CA PHE A 332 6.16 10.24 2.77
C PHE A 332 6.57 11.68 2.44
N ALA A 333 6.10 12.68 3.19
CA ALA A 333 6.61 14.06 3.10
C ALA A 333 7.99 14.24 3.77
N GLY A 334 8.46 13.22 4.51
CA GLY A 334 9.74 13.24 5.22
C GLY A 334 9.64 13.58 6.70
N ASP A 335 8.49 14.07 7.16
CA ASP A 335 8.22 14.46 8.55
C ASP A 335 7.94 13.23 9.44
N ARG A 336 9.02 12.62 9.93
CA ARG A 336 8.94 11.43 10.79
C ARG A 336 8.61 11.77 12.24
N ASP A 337 8.90 12.99 12.68
CA ASP A 337 8.67 13.40 14.05
C ASP A 337 7.19 13.64 14.29
N ALA A 338 6.50 14.34 13.38
CA ALA A 338 5.05 14.44 13.44
C ALA A 338 4.39 13.07 13.23
N ALA A 339 4.91 12.25 12.31
CA ALA A 339 4.40 10.88 12.10
C ALA A 339 4.47 10.02 13.38
N ARG A 340 5.53 10.19 14.19
CA ARG A 340 5.70 9.47 15.47
C ARG A 340 4.57 9.77 16.44
N SER A 341 4.11 11.02 16.51
CA SER A 341 3.06 11.47 17.43
C SER A 341 1.69 10.81 17.18
N LEU A 342 1.48 10.28 15.96
CA LEU A 342 0.26 9.59 15.56
C LEU A 342 0.29 8.08 15.85
N LEU A 343 1.43 7.52 16.25
CA LEU A 343 1.62 6.07 16.37
C LEU A 343 1.80 5.64 17.82
N THR A 344 1.37 4.43 18.16
CA THR A 344 1.68 3.77 19.45
C THR A 344 3.19 3.55 19.61
N LYS A 345 3.68 3.41 20.85
CA LYS A 345 5.13 3.20 21.11
C LYS A 345 5.70 2.01 20.33
N ARG A 346 4.93 0.92 20.21
CA ARG A 346 5.31 -0.27 19.45
C ARG A 346 5.46 0.02 17.96
N GLN A 347 4.52 0.74 17.37
CA GLN A 347 4.55 1.14 15.96
C GLN A 347 5.71 2.10 15.65
N GLN A 348 6.06 2.99 16.60
CA GLN A 348 7.13 3.98 16.42
C GLN A 348 8.51 3.34 16.17
N TYR A 349 8.73 2.07 16.54
CA TYR A 349 9.98 1.37 16.24
C TYR A 349 10.31 1.34 14.73
N ARG A 350 9.29 1.42 13.87
CA ARG A 350 9.46 1.46 12.42
C ARG A 350 10.07 2.77 11.92
N LEU A 351 9.92 3.86 12.66
CA LEU A 351 10.50 5.15 12.31
C LEU A 351 12.00 5.23 12.63
N GLY A 352 12.53 4.32 13.47
CA GLY A 352 13.92 4.32 13.94
C GLY A 352 14.17 5.28 15.10
N SER A 353 15.34 5.15 15.74
CA SER A 353 15.73 5.92 16.95
C SER A 353 16.72 7.07 16.68
N GLY A 354 17.32 7.13 15.49
CA GLY A 354 18.25 8.18 15.09
C GLY A 354 17.52 9.36 14.47
N HIS A 355 17.32 10.40 15.26
CA HIS A 355 16.60 11.62 14.90
C HIS A 355 17.56 12.63 14.25
N SER A 356 17.05 13.37 13.26
CA SER A 356 17.53 14.72 12.90
C SER A 356 18.84 14.94 12.12
N HIS A 357 19.48 13.91 11.55
CA HIS A 357 20.53 14.17 10.55
C HIS A 357 20.11 13.65 9.20
N ALA A 358 19.39 14.53 8.49
CA ALA A 358 19.44 14.51 7.05
C ALA A 358 20.94 14.47 6.66
N SER A 359 21.34 13.44 5.92
CA SER A 359 22.67 13.42 5.29
C SER A 359 22.90 14.73 4.55
N SER A 360 24.15 15.14 4.32
CA SER A 360 24.60 16.45 3.79
C SER A 360 24.04 16.93 2.41
N GLY A 361 22.86 16.48 1.98
CA GLY A 361 22.10 16.96 0.84
C GLY A 361 20.61 16.59 0.90
N MET A 362 20.04 16.43 2.09
CA MET A 362 18.60 16.28 2.30
C MET A 362 18.14 17.39 3.25
N GLN A 363 17.12 18.14 2.88
CA GLN A 363 16.46 19.08 3.78
C GLN A 363 15.06 18.52 4.08
N PHE A 364 14.71 18.50 5.36
CA PHE A 364 13.31 18.38 5.78
C PHE A 364 12.76 19.81 5.88
N ASP A 365 11.48 20.00 5.57
CA ASP A 365 10.80 21.30 5.41
C ASP A 365 11.16 22.08 4.14
N THR A 366 11.49 21.38 3.05
CA THR A 366 11.62 22.00 1.73
C THR A 366 10.26 22.51 1.28
N GLY A 367 10.03 23.82 1.45
CA GLY A 367 8.83 24.51 1.01
C GLY A 367 8.91 24.90 -0.46
N ILE A 368 8.03 24.37 -1.30
CA ILE A 368 7.95 24.74 -2.71
C ILE A 368 6.59 25.33 -3.06
N THR A 369 6.55 26.14 -4.12
CA THR A 369 5.29 26.64 -4.68
C THR A 369 5.13 26.21 -6.12
N LEU A 370 4.09 25.43 -6.43
CA LEU A 370 3.79 24.95 -7.77
C LEU A 370 2.38 25.39 -8.17
N GLY A 371 2.24 26.13 -9.27
CA GLY A 371 0.94 26.61 -9.75
C GLY A 371 0.24 27.52 -8.73
N GLY A 372 1.01 28.26 -7.92
CA GLY A 372 0.51 29.09 -6.83
C GLY A 372 0.05 28.32 -5.59
N LEU A 373 0.33 27.02 -5.49
CA LEU A 373 0.00 26.17 -4.35
C LEU A 373 1.27 25.83 -3.58
N SER A 374 1.24 26.01 -2.25
CA SER A 374 2.38 25.74 -1.38
C SER A 374 2.39 24.28 -0.93
N PHE A 375 3.56 23.66 -1.04
CA PHE A 375 3.85 22.30 -0.61
C PHE A 375 5.00 22.30 0.39
N VAL A 376 4.97 21.34 1.30
CA VAL A 376 6.07 21.04 2.22
C VAL A 376 6.40 19.56 2.08
N GLY A 377 7.69 19.26 2.15
CA GLY A 377 8.14 17.89 2.04
C GLY A 377 9.65 17.78 2.12
N THR A 378 10.17 16.82 1.38
CA THR A 378 11.61 16.57 1.29
C THR A 378 11.99 16.33 -0.15
N ASP A 379 13.19 16.75 -0.49
CA ASP A 379 13.77 16.61 -1.81
C ASP A 379 15.01 15.72 -1.79
N HIS A 380 15.40 15.27 -2.98
CA HIS A 380 16.62 14.50 -3.16
C HIS A 380 17.22 14.77 -4.53
N VAL A 381 18.54 14.99 -4.53
CA VAL A 381 19.31 15.14 -5.76
C VAL A 381 20.21 13.94 -5.95
N PHE A 382 20.08 13.27 -7.09
CA PHE A 382 20.95 12.15 -7.48
C PHE A 382 21.38 12.29 -8.94
N ARG A 383 22.26 11.39 -9.41
CA ARG A 383 22.70 11.36 -10.81
C ARG A 383 22.03 10.22 -11.57
N LEU A 384 21.52 10.55 -12.75
CA LEU A 384 21.00 9.62 -13.72
C LEU A 384 21.73 9.85 -15.05
N SER A 385 22.44 8.83 -15.54
CA SER A 385 23.30 8.95 -16.73
C SER A 385 24.27 10.14 -16.68
N GLY A 386 24.85 10.42 -15.51
CA GLY A 386 25.79 11.54 -15.31
C GLY A 386 25.15 12.92 -15.09
N GLN A 387 23.86 13.09 -15.39
CA GLN A 387 23.12 14.34 -15.20
C GLN A 387 22.46 14.38 -13.82
N ARG A 388 22.39 15.56 -13.19
CA ARG A 388 21.75 15.74 -11.87
C ARG A 388 20.23 15.81 -12.04
N VAL A 389 19.53 15.07 -11.19
CA VAL A 389 18.07 14.92 -11.18
C VAL A 389 17.59 15.31 -9.80
N GLU A 390 16.52 16.09 -9.75
CA GLU A 390 15.86 16.50 -8.52
C GLU A 390 14.52 15.78 -8.41
N VAL A 391 14.25 15.24 -7.23
CA VAL A 391 12.97 14.64 -6.88
C VAL A 391 12.43 15.34 -5.64
N PHE A 392 11.12 15.56 -5.62
CA PHE A 392 10.41 16.11 -4.47
C PHE A 392 9.24 15.20 -4.08
N SER A 393 9.06 15.00 -2.78
CA SER A 393 7.98 14.24 -2.17
C SER A 393 7.35 15.07 -1.06
N GLY A 394 6.05 15.36 -1.13
CA GLY A 394 5.44 16.29 -0.19
C GLY A 394 3.92 16.30 -0.17
N LEU A 395 3.37 17.22 0.62
CA LEU A 395 1.94 17.45 0.82
C LEU A 395 1.63 18.94 0.66
N PHE A 396 0.36 19.27 0.43
CA PHE A 396 -0.09 20.65 0.60
C PHE A 396 0.28 21.15 1.99
N LYS A 397 0.88 22.34 2.07
CA LYS A 397 1.34 22.92 3.35
C LYS A 397 0.22 22.95 4.39
N HIS A 398 -0.97 23.42 3.98
CA HIS A 398 -2.15 23.48 4.85
C HIS A 398 -2.60 22.08 5.32
N MET A 399 -2.62 21.08 4.42
CA MET A 399 -3.00 19.71 4.79
C MET A 399 -1.96 19.04 5.69
N HIS A 400 -0.67 19.28 5.45
CA HIS A 400 0.39 18.85 6.34
C HIS A 400 0.20 19.42 7.75
N SER A 401 -0.11 20.72 7.88
CA SER A 401 -0.38 21.34 9.19
C SER A 401 -1.54 20.67 9.93
N ARG A 402 -2.64 20.33 9.24
CA ARG A 402 -3.75 19.55 9.85
C ARG A 402 -3.26 18.22 10.41
N LEU A 403 -2.43 17.49 9.67
CA LEU A 403 -1.90 16.19 10.12
C LEU A 403 -0.92 16.33 11.30
N VAL A 404 -0.06 17.34 11.30
CA VAL A 404 0.87 17.64 12.41
C VAL A 404 0.09 17.97 13.69
N ASN A 405 -0.96 18.77 13.56
CA ASN A 405 -1.85 19.13 14.68
C ASN A 405 -2.81 18.00 15.08
N GLN A 406 -2.77 16.85 14.39
CA GLN A 406 -3.64 15.69 14.60
C GLN A 406 -5.13 15.98 14.37
N GLU A 407 -5.44 16.97 13.53
CA GLU A 407 -6.78 17.40 13.14
C GLU A 407 -7.27 16.53 11.96
N LEU A 408 -7.44 15.22 12.21
CA LEU A 408 -7.73 14.25 11.15
C LEU A 408 -9.10 14.46 10.50
N ASP A 409 -10.11 14.86 11.26
CA ASP A 409 -11.45 15.14 10.72
C ASP A 409 -11.45 16.36 9.79
N ASP A 410 -10.76 17.43 10.19
CA ASP A 410 -10.58 18.63 9.37
C ASP A 410 -9.81 18.31 8.08
N HIS A 411 -8.74 17.51 8.19
CA HIS A 411 -8.00 17.04 7.02
C HIS A 411 -8.91 16.28 6.05
N GLU A 412 -9.76 15.39 6.55
CA GLU A 412 -10.71 14.64 5.71
C GLU A 412 -11.77 15.53 5.05
N ALA A 413 -12.29 16.52 5.79
CA ALA A 413 -13.29 17.45 5.29
C ALA A 413 -12.74 18.39 4.19
N GLU A 414 -11.48 18.83 4.32
CA GLU A 414 -10.87 19.82 3.43
C GLU A 414 -10.20 19.21 2.19
N LEU A 415 -9.75 17.96 2.26
CA LEU A 415 -9.01 17.29 1.18
C LEU A 415 -9.73 17.31 -0.19
N PRO A 416 -11.06 17.06 -0.30
CA PRO A 416 -11.75 17.15 -1.60
C PRO A 416 -11.59 18.51 -2.28
N ALA A 417 -11.68 19.61 -1.51
CA ALA A 417 -11.51 20.96 -2.04
C ALA A 417 -10.05 21.24 -2.45
N ALA A 418 -9.08 20.74 -1.68
CA ALA A 418 -7.66 20.82 -2.04
C ALA A 418 -7.37 20.09 -3.36
N LEU A 419 -7.88 18.86 -3.53
CA LEU A 419 -7.73 18.08 -4.77
C LEU A 419 -8.44 18.73 -5.96
N ALA A 420 -9.61 19.33 -5.76
CA ALA A 420 -10.28 20.10 -6.82
C ALA A 420 -9.45 21.30 -7.27
N THR A 421 -8.80 21.98 -6.32
CA THR A 421 -7.89 23.09 -6.60
C THR A 421 -6.64 22.64 -7.33
N TRP A 422 -6.04 21.52 -6.93
CA TRP A 422 -4.95 20.88 -7.65
C TRP A 422 -5.30 20.65 -9.12
N LYS A 423 -6.45 20.01 -9.39
CA LYS A 423 -6.89 19.68 -10.75
C LYS A 423 -6.93 20.92 -11.65
N ARG A 424 -7.37 22.07 -11.13
CA ARG A 424 -7.40 23.35 -11.86
C ARG A 424 -6.01 23.96 -12.09
N ARG A 425 -5.04 23.71 -11.21
CA ARG A 425 -3.69 24.30 -11.25
C ARG A 425 -2.61 23.36 -11.82
N LYS A 426 -2.92 22.07 -12.02
CA LYS A 426 -1.97 21.02 -12.42
C LYS A 426 -1.10 21.42 -13.63
N ALA A 427 -1.69 21.98 -14.68
CA ALA A 427 -0.96 22.38 -15.88
C ALA A 427 0.10 23.47 -15.58
N VAL A 428 -0.24 24.44 -14.73
CA VAL A 428 0.69 25.50 -14.31
C VAL A 428 1.76 24.91 -13.38
N ALA A 429 1.37 24.05 -12.45
CA ALA A 429 2.30 23.37 -11.54
C ALA A 429 3.36 22.53 -12.27
N ILE A 430 2.96 21.79 -13.32
CA ILE A 430 3.88 21.02 -14.17
C ILE A 430 4.87 21.95 -14.87
N LYS A 431 4.40 23.09 -15.40
CA LYS A 431 5.25 24.10 -16.05
C LYS A 431 6.22 24.75 -15.06
N ASP A 432 5.77 25.08 -13.86
CA ASP A 432 6.60 25.68 -12.81
C ASP A 432 7.70 24.71 -12.34
N TRP A 433 7.36 23.43 -12.21
CA TRP A 433 8.32 22.38 -11.86
C TRP A 433 9.32 22.11 -12.98
N GLY A 434 8.86 22.06 -14.24
CA GLY A 434 9.70 21.76 -15.41
C GLY A 434 10.04 20.27 -15.56
N GLY A 435 9.14 19.38 -15.11
CA GLY A 435 9.31 17.93 -15.15
C GLY A 435 8.00 17.21 -14.85
N LEU A 436 8.08 15.97 -14.38
CA LEU A 436 6.90 15.18 -14.05
C LEU A 436 6.39 15.49 -12.65
N VAL A 437 5.07 15.60 -12.51
CA VAL A 437 4.40 15.79 -11.22
C VAL A 437 3.17 14.89 -11.17
N HIS A 438 3.09 14.04 -10.17
CA HIS A 438 1.92 13.21 -9.89
C HIS A 438 1.43 13.46 -8.46
N MET A 439 0.13 13.72 -8.32
CA MET A 439 -0.55 13.79 -7.03
C MET A 439 -1.59 12.68 -6.95
N ASP A 440 -1.55 11.90 -5.88
CA ASP A 440 -2.52 10.83 -5.66
C ASP A 440 -3.84 11.35 -5.04
N SER A 441 -4.79 10.45 -4.81
CA SER A 441 -6.09 10.81 -4.22
C SER A 441 -6.00 11.25 -2.75
N THR A 442 -4.85 11.10 -2.10
CA THR A 442 -4.62 11.50 -0.71
C THR A 442 -3.97 12.89 -0.59
N GLY A 443 -3.68 13.53 -1.72
CA GLY A 443 -3.00 14.84 -1.75
C GLY A 443 -1.48 14.76 -1.60
N ALA A 444 -0.93 13.55 -1.56
CA ALA A 444 0.51 13.31 -1.64
C ALA A 444 1.00 13.64 -3.05
N LEU A 445 2.10 14.36 -3.16
CA LEU A 445 2.72 14.81 -4.41
C LEU A 445 4.12 14.21 -4.55
N LEU A 446 4.40 13.62 -5.72
CA LEU A 446 5.71 13.14 -6.11
C LEU A 446 6.11 13.78 -7.45
N ALA A 447 7.26 14.43 -7.47
CA ALA A 447 7.75 15.17 -8.63
C ALA A 447 9.21 14.84 -8.95
N ILE A 448 9.58 14.84 -10.24
CA ILE A 448 10.94 14.58 -10.72
C ILE A 448 11.29 15.48 -11.91
N ARG A 449 12.51 16.01 -11.97
CA ARG A 449 13.00 16.84 -13.07
C ARG A 449 14.52 16.74 -13.24
N ALA A 450 15.01 17.15 -14.40
CA ALA A 450 16.43 17.48 -14.53
C ALA A 450 16.74 18.73 -13.69
N GLN A 451 17.86 18.72 -12.97
CA GLN A 451 18.28 19.88 -12.17
C GLN A 451 18.43 21.13 -13.04
N GLY A 452 17.95 22.27 -12.54
CA GLY A 452 17.96 23.54 -13.26
C GLY A 452 16.83 23.68 -14.29
N SER A 453 15.92 22.69 -14.40
CA SER A 453 14.70 22.82 -15.19
C SER A 453 13.59 23.48 -14.39
N GLY A 454 12.68 24.19 -15.06
CA GLY A 454 11.54 24.86 -14.43
C GLY A 454 11.86 26.24 -13.86
N ARG A 455 10.87 26.84 -13.20
CA ARG A 455 10.94 28.20 -12.63
C ARG A 455 11.29 28.21 -11.15
N GLN A 456 11.05 27.11 -10.46
CA GLN A 456 11.38 26.95 -9.04
C GLN A 456 12.83 26.46 -8.89
N GLN A 457 13.61 27.10 -8.03
CA GLN A 457 14.91 26.57 -7.58
C GLN A 457 14.71 25.96 -6.19
N LEU A 458 15.24 24.74 -6.00
CA LEU A 458 15.40 24.14 -4.68
C LEU A 458 16.76 24.62 -4.15
N TYR A 459 16.80 25.11 -2.90
CA TYR A 459 17.99 25.72 -2.28
C TYR A 459 18.95 24.70 -1.67
#